data_AF-A0A0F8W9Z6-F1
#
_entry.id   AF-A0A0F8W9Z6-F1
#
_cell.length_a   1.000
_cell.length_b   1.000
_cell.length_c   1.000
_cell.angle_alpha   90.00
_cell.angle_beta   90.00
_cell.angle_gamma   90.00
#
_symmetry.space_group_name_H-M   'P 1'
#
loop_
_entity.id
_entity.type
_entity.pdbx_description
1 polymer ?
#
loop_
_entity_poly.entity_id
_entity_poly.type
_entity_poly.pdbx_seq_one_letter_code
_entity_poly.pdbx_strand_id
1 'polypeptide(L)'
;IKRTKSSHKFDGFIQQDPLEPHKMRPVAAEQALVIPNNQRFRSLWGVSSLELLYRPWFWYQVFLRSIVRWGERMAVPTVIGKAPMLESIPDPNDPTTTIKSLDYMASVASSLARSSFATIPSDVDPETKVPKFALGYENASEGGVSAALVSILQEIGQMIIRAAISADRATTQSSGGVGSYSIGEIHNQASQNHNQMILTSWMSYLNKYFFPWLSYFNRGANGPPLRAEVAFVDPSYRSLLVGMLSTMGNTKPGQDALWSLDYDTLLSLAHVPTLEPEEAEAKRKKFEEEAMDRADEAMRRQQEMAPPPEAAEARRAQGRAGGSDIEKKANDAVKKVEAAADELTQ
;
A
#
# COMPACT_ATOMS: atom_id res chain seq x y z
N ILE A 1 9.58 -6.07 -31.05
CA ILE A 1 10.72 -5.66 -31.90
C ILE A 1 11.04 -6.83 -32.84
N LYS A 2 11.09 -6.64 -34.17
CA LYS A 2 11.45 -7.70 -35.12
C LYS A 2 12.94 -7.54 -35.48
N ARG A 3 13.71 -8.64 -35.50
CA ARG A 3 15.03 -8.65 -36.16
C ARG A 3 14.81 -8.72 -37.67
N THR A 4 15.32 -7.76 -38.42
CA THR A 4 15.59 -7.97 -39.85
C THR A 4 16.78 -8.93 -39.97
N LYS A 5 16.65 -9.96 -40.82
CA LYS A 5 17.59 -11.09 -40.89
C LYS A 5 18.99 -10.72 -41.41
N SER A 6 19.21 -9.49 -41.88
CA SER A 6 20.39 -9.10 -42.65
C SER A 6 21.32 -8.10 -41.96
N SER A 7 20.94 -7.48 -40.84
CA SER A 7 21.83 -6.55 -40.14
C SER A 7 21.61 -6.58 -38.62
N HIS A 8 22.70 -6.46 -37.85
CA HIS A 8 22.63 -6.32 -36.39
C HIS A 8 22.13 -4.92 -35.95
N LYS A 9 21.63 -4.09 -36.88
CA LYS A 9 21.10 -2.76 -36.59
C LYS A 9 19.62 -2.86 -36.21
N PHE A 10 19.19 -1.93 -35.38
CA PHE A 10 17.80 -1.80 -34.99
C PHE A 10 17.08 -0.91 -35.99
N ASP A 11 16.12 -1.48 -36.72
CA ASP A 11 15.38 -0.80 -37.79
C ASP A 11 14.01 -0.28 -37.31
N GLY A 12 13.67 -0.49 -36.03
CA GLY A 12 12.41 -0.04 -35.42
C GLY A 12 11.58 -1.17 -34.81
N PHE A 13 10.31 -0.88 -34.52
CA PHE A 13 9.35 -1.88 -34.03
C PHE A 13 7.95 -1.62 -34.57
N ILE A 14 7.10 -2.63 -34.42
CA ILE A 14 5.68 -2.53 -34.74
C ILE A 14 4.97 -2.19 -33.44
N GLN A 15 4.23 -1.09 -33.42
CA GLN A 15 3.40 -0.67 -32.31
C GLN A 15 1.93 -0.89 -32.67
N GLN A 16 1.14 -1.34 -31.69
CA GLN A 16 -0.30 -1.38 -31.82
C GLN A 16 -0.83 0.04 -31.61
N ASP A 17 -1.67 0.53 -32.53
CA ASP A 17 -2.26 1.86 -32.39
C ASP A 17 -3.24 1.85 -31.20
N PRO A 18 -3.07 2.74 -30.20
CA PRO A 18 -3.97 2.78 -29.05
C PRO A 18 -5.41 3.18 -29.42
N LEU A 19 -5.60 3.89 -30.55
CA LEU A 19 -6.92 4.27 -31.05
C LEU A 19 -7.52 3.21 -31.97
N GLU A 20 -6.68 2.42 -32.65
CA GLU A 20 -7.08 1.36 -33.56
C GLU A 20 -6.34 0.05 -33.23
N PRO A 21 -6.77 -0.72 -32.21
CA PRO A 21 -6.02 -1.89 -31.71
C PRO A 21 -5.74 -2.96 -32.77
N HIS A 22 -6.55 -3.04 -33.83
CA HIS A 22 -6.34 -4.00 -34.91
C HIS A 22 -5.28 -3.57 -35.92
N LYS A 23 -4.79 -2.34 -35.83
CA LYS A 23 -3.84 -1.76 -36.77
C LYS A 23 -2.44 -1.73 -36.19
N MET A 24 -1.55 -2.41 -36.91
CA MET A 24 -0.14 -2.49 -36.59
C MET A 24 0.59 -1.37 -37.35
N ARG A 25 1.17 -0.41 -36.63
CA ARG A 25 1.92 0.69 -37.22
C ARG A 25 3.43 0.43 -37.10
N PRO A 26 4.19 0.41 -38.22
CA PRO A 26 5.64 0.39 -38.14
C PRO A 26 6.14 1.75 -37.64
N VAL A 27 6.96 1.72 -36.60
CA VAL A 27 7.68 2.88 -36.06
C VAL A 27 9.15 2.73 -36.44
N ALA A 28 9.67 3.70 -37.20
CA ALA A 28 11.06 3.72 -37.60
C ALA A 28 11.98 3.93 -36.39
N ALA A 29 13.20 3.39 -36.44
CA ALA A 29 14.17 3.50 -35.36
C ALA A 29 14.45 4.94 -34.90
N GLU A 30 14.47 5.89 -35.84
CA GLU A 30 14.74 7.32 -35.58
C GLU A 30 13.62 8.00 -34.79
N GLN A 31 12.40 7.46 -34.85
CA GLN A 31 11.22 7.98 -34.15
C GLN A 31 10.98 7.28 -32.82
N ALA A 32 11.85 6.34 -32.45
CA ALA A 32 11.69 5.46 -31.32
C ALA A 32 12.74 5.72 -30.23
N LEU A 33 12.29 5.99 -29.01
CA LEU A 33 13.14 5.89 -27.82
C LEU A 33 13.00 4.48 -27.22
N VAL A 34 14.08 3.70 -27.30
CA VAL A 34 14.13 2.35 -26.71
C VAL A 34 15.06 2.36 -25.51
N ILE A 35 14.50 2.05 -24.34
CA ILE A 35 15.24 1.90 -23.09
C ILE A 35 15.15 0.43 -22.67
N PRO A 36 16.19 -0.40 -22.93
CA PRO A 36 16.19 -1.79 -22.52
C PRO A 36 16.36 -1.90 -21.00
N ASN A 37 15.50 -2.71 -20.36
CA ASN A 37 15.68 -3.06 -18.95
C ASN A 37 16.71 -4.18 -18.80
N ASN A 38 17.65 -4.08 -17.85
CA ASN A 38 18.67 -5.10 -17.57
C ASN A 38 19.36 -5.68 -18.83
N GLN A 39 19.90 -4.79 -19.66
CA GLN A 39 20.55 -5.15 -20.93
C GLN A 39 21.72 -6.14 -20.72
N ARG A 40 21.75 -7.22 -21.52
CA ARG A 40 22.93 -8.08 -21.63
C ARG A 40 23.71 -7.73 -22.90
N PHE A 41 25.03 -7.64 -22.77
CA PHE A 41 25.97 -7.43 -23.89
C PHE A 41 25.68 -6.20 -24.78
N ARG A 42 25.20 -5.09 -24.17
CA ARG A 42 24.81 -3.85 -24.90
C ARG A 42 23.78 -4.08 -26.01
N SER A 43 23.01 -5.16 -25.92
CA SER A 43 21.93 -5.39 -26.84
C SER A 43 20.73 -4.49 -26.50
N LEU A 44 19.96 -4.08 -27.51
CA LEU A 44 18.70 -3.33 -27.33
C LEU A 44 17.56 -4.20 -26.77
N TRP A 45 17.87 -5.43 -26.39
CA TRP A 45 16.93 -6.38 -25.82
C TRP A 45 17.08 -6.35 -24.31
N GLY A 46 16.00 -5.95 -23.66
CA GLY A 46 15.90 -6.00 -22.22
C GLY A 46 15.39 -7.34 -21.72
N VAL A 47 15.71 -7.65 -20.47
CA VAL A 47 15.09 -8.71 -19.69
C VAL A 47 14.03 -8.07 -18.80
N SER A 48 12.86 -8.70 -18.69
CA SER A 48 11.81 -8.21 -17.79
C SER A 48 12.29 -8.30 -16.34
N SER A 49 12.05 -7.27 -15.53
CA SER A 49 12.29 -7.34 -14.08
C SER A 49 11.45 -8.45 -13.43
N LEU A 50 10.31 -8.80 -14.02
CA LEU A 50 9.42 -9.85 -13.54
C LEU A 50 9.93 -11.27 -13.80
N GLU A 51 10.97 -11.44 -14.61
CA GLU A 51 11.52 -12.78 -14.90
C GLU A 51 12.01 -13.46 -13.62
N LEU A 52 12.68 -12.71 -12.74
CA LEU A 52 13.17 -13.22 -11.45
C LEU A 52 12.02 -13.49 -10.47
N LEU A 53 10.92 -12.74 -10.58
CA LEU A 53 9.73 -12.91 -9.73
C LEU A 53 8.88 -14.11 -10.15
N TYR A 54 8.95 -14.52 -11.42
CA TYR A 54 8.03 -15.52 -11.97
C TYR A 54 8.10 -16.85 -11.23
N ARG A 55 9.30 -17.35 -10.92
CA ARG A 55 9.48 -18.64 -10.25
C ARG A 55 8.84 -18.67 -8.84
N PRO A 56 9.17 -17.75 -7.92
CA PRO A 56 8.53 -17.74 -6.60
C PRO A 56 7.03 -17.41 -6.68
N TRP A 57 6.60 -16.52 -7.58
CA TRP A 57 5.18 -16.24 -7.81
C TRP A 57 4.40 -17.47 -8.28
N PHE A 58 4.95 -18.27 -9.19
CA PHE A 58 4.32 -19.51 -9.65
C PHE A 58 4.08 -20.48 -8.49
N TRP A 59 5.10 -20.72 -7.65
CA TRP A 59 4.97 -21.57 -6.49
C TRP A 59 3.99 -21.01 -5.47
N TYR A 60 3.98 -19.70 -5.25
CA TYR A 60 2.99 -19.04 -4.40
C TYR A 60 1.56 -19.37 -4.82
N GLN A 61 1.25 -19.31 -6.12
CA GLN A 61 -0.07 -19.66 -6.65
C GLN A 61 -0.43 -21.14 -6.42
N VAL A 62 0.53 -22.05 -6.60
CA VAL A 62 0.34 -23.49 -6.36
C VAL A 62 0.07 -23.79 -4.88
N PHE A 63 0.86 -23.19 -3.98
CA PHE A 63 0.68 -23.38 -2.53
C PHE A 63 -0.61 -22.74 -2.02
N LEU A 64 -0.98 -21.56 -2.51
CA LEU A 64 -2.23 -20.90 -2.12
C LEU A 64 -3.45 -21.76 -2.48
N ARG A 65 -3.48 -22.35 -3.69
CA ARG A 65 -4.53 -23.31 -4.08
C ARG A 65 -4.54 -24.56 -3.20
N SER A 66 -3.36 -25.02 -2.78
CA SER A 66 -3.22 -26.19 -1.90
C SER A 66 -3.77 -25.90 -0.50
N ILE A 67 -3.53 -24.69 0.03
CA ILE A 67 -4.10 -24.24 1.31
C ILE A 67 -5.62 -24.12 1.23
N VAL A 68 -6.16 -23.57 0.15
CA VAL A 68 -7.61 -23.50 -0.04
C VAL A 68 -8.22 -24.90 -0.04
N ARG A 69 -7.66 -25.85 -0.80
CA ARG A 69 -8.13 -27.24 -0.82
C ARG A 69 -7.99 -27.94 0.53
N TRP A 70 -6.91 -27.66 1.25
CA TRP A 70 -6.70 -28.16 2.60
C TRP A 70 -7.76 -27.59 3.57
N GLY A 71 -8.04 -26.29 3.48
CA GLY A 71 -9.08 -25.61 4.26
C GLY A 71 -10.49 -26.15 3.94
N GLU A 72 -10.79 -26.43 2.68
CA GLU A 72 -12.04 -27.09 2.25
C GLU A 72 -12.17 -28.49 2.87
N ARG A 73 -11.09 -29.28 2.89
CA ARG A 73 -11.07 -30.61 3.53
C ARG A 73 -11.27 -30.51 5.04
N MET A 74 -10.68 -29.52 5.70
CA MET A 74 -10.84 -29.31 7.13
C MET A 74 -12.21 -28.76 7.52
N ALA A 75 -12.84 -27.98 6.62
CA ALA A 75 -14.19 -27.48 6.82
C ALA A 75 -15.25 -28.61 6.76
N VAL A 76 -14.95 -29.72 6.09
CA VAL A 76 -15.81 -30.91 6.02
C VAL A 76 -15.09 -32.10 6.66
N PRO A 77 -15.02 -32.17 8.00
CA PRO A 77 -14.31 -33.25 8.68
C PRO A 77 -14.97 -34.60 8.36
N THR A 78 -14.15 -35.62 8.11
CA THR A 78 -14.65 -36.98 7.91
C THR A 78 -15.35 -37.45 9.17
N VAL A 79 -16.63 -37.79 9.06
CA VAL A 79 -17.41 -38.35 10.16
C VAL A 79 -17.19 -39.86 10.20
N ILE A 80 -16.69 -40.37 11.33
CA ILE A 80 -16.54 -41.80 11.61
C ILE A 80 -17.72 -42.24 12.46
N GLY A 81 -18.57 -43.08 11.89
CA GLY A 81 -19.65 -43.76 12.61
C GLY A 81 -19.24 -45.18 13.01
N LYS A 82 -19.41 -45.52 14.28
CA LYS A 82 -19.29 -46.89 14.79
C LYS A 82 -20.69 -47.43 15.06
N ALA A 83 -20.96 -48.64 14.58
CA ALA A 83 -22.20 -49.34 14.82
C ALA A 83 -21.96 -50.86 14.81
N PRO A 84 -22.78 -51.66 15.51
CA PRO A 84 -22.72 -53.12 15.48
C PRO A 84 -23.08 -53.66 14.08
N MET A 85 -22.24 -54.53 13.52
CA MET A 85 -22.36 -54.98 12.13
C MET A 85 -23.58 -55.89 11.87
N LEU A 86 -23.99 -56.69 12.86
CA LEU A 86 -25.02 -57.73 12.70
C LEU A 86 -26.39 -57.35 13.28
N GLU A 87 -26.47 -56.25 14.02
CA GLU A 87 -27.74 -55.81 14.61
C GLU A 87 -28.58 -55.04 13.57
N SER A 88 -29.89 -55.19 13.66
CA SER A 88 -30.86 -54.41 12.89
C SER A 88 -31.72 -53.63 13.85
N ILE A 89 -31.99 -52.38 13.51
CA ILE A 89 -32.82 -51.47 14.29
C ILE A 89 -34.09 -51.13 13.51
N PRO A 90 -35.21 -50.81 14.20
CA PRO A 90 -36.40 -50.30 13.53
C PRO A 90 -36.07 -48.98 12.78
N ASP A 91 -36.59 -48.82 11.57
CA ASP A 91 -36.41 -47.58 10.81
C ASP A 91 -37.10 -46.41 11.55
N PRO A 92 -36.39 -45.29 11.79
CA PRO A 92 -36.99 -44.08 12.36
C PRO A 92 -38.18 -43.53 11.55
N ASN A 93 -38.22 -43.77 10.23
CA ASN A 93 -39.25 -43.26 9.33
C ASN A 93 -40.44 -44.21 9.18
N ASP A 94 -40.21 -45.52 9.35
CA ASP A 94 -41.24 -46.55 9.27
C ASP A 94 -40.99 -47.66 10.31
N PRO A 95 -41.75 -47.66 11.43
CA PRO A 95 -41.56 -48.63 12.50
C PRO A 95 -41.84 -50.08 12.10
N THR A 96 -42.40 -50.33 10.92
CA THR A 96 -42.68 -51.68 10.41
C THR A 96 -41.48 -52.30 9.67
N THR A 97 -40.46 -51.51 9.34
CA THR A 97 -39.27 -51.98 8.63
C THR A 97 -38.05 -51.95 9.55
N THR A 98 -37.10 -52.84 9.29
CA THR A 98 -35.82 -52.87 10.00
C THR A 98 -34.69 -52.55 9.04
N ILE A 99 -33.77 -51.70 9.50
CA ILE A 99 -32.58 -51.29 8.76
C ILE A 99 -31.36 -51.83 9.51
N LYS A 100 -30.33 -52.23 8.77
CA LYS A 100 -29.04 -52.62 9.37
C LYS A 100 -28.44 -51.43 10.11
N SER A 101 -27.91 -51.66 11.31
CA SER A 101 -27.33 -50.60 12.14
C SER A 101 -26.23 -49.81 11.44
N LEU A 102 -25.48 -50.44 10.52
CA LEU A 102 -24.44 -49.78 9.72
C LEU A 102 -25.04 -48.79 8.70
N ASP A 103 -26.13 -49.15 8.03
CA ASP A 103 -26.80 -48.29 7.05
C ASP A 103 -27.46 -47.09 7.74
N TYR A 104 -28.04 -47.30 8.93
CA TYR A 104 -28.52 -46.21 9.77
C TYR A 104 -27.39 -45.27 10.20
N MET A 105 -26.26 -45.83 10.64
CA MET A 105 -25.14 -45.00 11.08
C MET A 105 -24.51 -44.22 9.90
N ALA A 106 -24.50 -44.79 8.69
CA ALA A 106 -24.07 -44.08 7.49
C ALA A 106 -25.01 -42.91 7.14
N SER A 107 -26.32 -43.07 7.29
CA SER A 107 -27.29 -42.01 7.02
C SER A 107 -27.20 -40.88 8.05
N VAL A 108 -27.01 -41.21 9.33
CA VAL A 108 -26.78 -40.25 10.41
C VAL A 108 -25.44 -39.53 10.23
N ALA A 109 -24.37 -40.22 9.83
CA ALA A 109 -23.08 -39.60 9.53
C ALA A 109 -23.17 -38.64 8.32
N SER A 110 -23.89 -39.02 7.26
CA SER A 110 -24.17 -38.13 6.12
C SER A 110 -25.03 -36.93 6.50
N SER A 111 -25.93 -37.08 7.47
CA SER A 111 -26.78 -36.00 7.96
C SER A 111 -25.99 -35.02 8.83
N LEU A 112 -25.06 -35.53 9.65
CA LEU A 112 -24.15 -34.72 10.45
C LEU A 112 -23.22 -33.87 9.60
N ALA A 113 -22.80 -34.35 8.41
CA ALA A 113 -22.03 -33.55 7.46
C ALA A 113 -22.80 -32.30 6.93
N ARG A 114 -24.14 -32.26 7.09
CA ARG A 114 -25.00 -31.16 6.63
C ARG A 114 -25.73 -30.41 7.77
N SER A 115 -25.66 -30.91 9.00
CA SER A 115 -26.43 -30.44 10.15
C SER A 115 -25.54 -30.27 11.40
N SER A 116 -25.94 -29.39 12.31
CA SER A 116 -25.19 -29.12 13.55
C SER A 116 -25.46 -30.12 14.69
N PHE A 117 -26.41 -31.03 14.52
CA PHE A 117 -26.76 -32.03 15.52
C PHE A 117 -27.09 -33.38 14.88
N ALA A 118 -26.78 -34.45 15.60
CA ALA A 118 -27.24 -35.81 15.33
C ALA A 118 -27.71 -36.44 16.64
N THR A 119 -28.82 -37.15 16.58
CA THR A 119 -29.30 -37.99 17.67
C THR A 119 -28.85 -39.42 17.41
N ILE A 120 -28.29 -40.07 18.44
CA ILE A 120 -27.76 -41.43 18.36
C ILE A 120 -28.37 -42.23 19.52
N PRO A 121 -28.73 -43.50 19.33
CA PRO A 121 -29.16 -44.38 20.41
C PRO A 121 -28.11 -44.47 21.53
N SER A 122 -28.55 -44.45 22.78
CA SER A 122 -27.68 -44.54 23.96
C SER A 122 -27.32 -45.98 24.34
N ASP A 123 -27.45 -46.93 23.42
CA ASP A 123 -27.23 -48.35 23.71
C ASP A 123 -25.76 -48.61 24.04
N VAL A 124 -25.55 -49.27 25.17
CA VAL A 124 -24.23 -49.60 25.68
C VAL A 124 -24.08 -51.12 25.66
N ASP A 125 -22.89 -51.60 25.28
CA ASP A 125 -22.57 -53.02 25.39
C ASP A 125 -22.52 -53.43 26.87
N PRO A 126 -23.32 -54.42 27.32
CA PRO A 126 -23.43 -54.80 28.74
C PRO A 126 -22.11 -55.29 29.34
N GLU A 127 -21.18 -55.83 28.55
CA GLU A 127 -19.90 -56.35 29.05
C GLU A 127 -18.82 -55.26 29.12
N THR A 128 -18.63 -54.51 28.03
CA THR A 128 -17.53 -53.54 27.92
C THR A 128 -17.89 -52.14 28.41
N LYS A 129 -19.18 -51.85 28.62
CA LYS A 129 -19.72 -50.51 28.92
C LYS A 129 -19.36 -49.44 27.87
N VAL A 130 -18.95 -49.86 26.67
CA VAL A 130 -18.66 -48.96 25.55
C VAL A 130 -19.95 -48.69 24.77
N PRO A 131 -20.23 -47.44 24.35
CA PRO A 131 -21.38 -47.15 23.49
C PRO A 131 -21.31 -47.98 22.20
N LYS A 132 -22.39 -48.72 21.89
CA LYS A 132 -22.49 -49.49 20.65
C LYS A 132 -22.50 -48.58 19.42
N PHE A 133 -23.11 -47.42 19.58
CA PHE A 133 -23.14 -46.36 18.59
C PHE A 133 -22.25 -45.21 19.05
N ALA A 134 -21.34 -44.79 18.19
CA ALA A 134 -20.51 -43.62 18.46
C ALA A 134 -20.25 -42.86 17.17
N LEU A 135 -20.38 -41.54 17.25
CA LEU A 135 -19.92 -40.61 16.23
C LEU A 135 -18.63 -39.96 16.71
N GLY A 136 -17.62 -39.99 15.88
CA GLY A 136 -16.41 -39.20 16.04
C GLY A 136 -16.14 -38.45 14.76
N TYR A 137 -15.47 -37.31 14.87
CA TYR A 137 -14.75 -36.79 13.73
C TYR A 137 -13.40 -37.49 13.67
N GLU A 138 -12.94 -37.79 12.46
CA GLU A 138 -11.53 -38.04 12.26
C GLU A 138 -10.82 -36.75 12.68
N ASN A 139 -10.32 -36.72 13.92
CA ASN A 139 -9.37 -35.71 14.34
C ASN A 139 -8.12 -35.96 13.51
N ALA A 140 -8.09 -35.39 12.31
CA ALA A 140 -6.86 -35.14 11.62
C ALA A 140 -6.07 -34.21 12.56
N SER A 141 -5.31 -34.80 13.48
CA SER A 141 -4.40 -34.09 14.36
C SER A 141 -3.28 -33.53 13.50
N GLU A 142 -3.60 -32.50 12.73
CA GLU A 142 -2.80 -31.83 11.73
C GLU A 142 -2.31 -30.48 12.27
N GLY A 143 -2.11 -30.38 13.60
CA GLY A 143 -1.62 -29.15 14.24
C GLY A 143 -0.32 -28.61 13.64
N GLY A 144 0.46 -29.45 12.94
CA GLY A 144 1.66 -29.04 12.21
C GLY A 144 1.46 -28.71 10.72
N VAL A 145 0.44 -29.23 10.04
CA VAL A 145 0.32 -29.09 8.57
C VAL A 145 -0.10 -27.67 8.20
N SER A 146 -1.06 -27.10 8.93
CA SER A 146 -1.49 -25.71 8.74
C SER A 146 -0.33 -24.73 8.98
N ALA A 147 0.40 -24.91 10.09
CA ALA A 147 1.55 -24.10 10.44
C ALA A 147 2.67 -24.20 9.41
N ALA A 148 2.95 -25.42 8.92
CA ALA A 148 3.95 -25.64 7.87
C ALA A 148 3.55 -24.99 6.54
N LEU A 149 2.29 -25.11 6.12
CA LEU A 149 1.79 -24.47 4.90
C LEU A 149 1.85 -22.94 4.96
N VAL A 150 1.45 -22.36 6.10
CA VAL A 150 1.53 -20.90 6.32
C VAL A 150 2.99 -20.45 6.33
N SER A 151 3.88 -21.19 6.98
CA SER A 151 5.32 -20.87 7.02
C SER A 151 5.96 -20.89 5.63
N ILE A 152 5.66 -21.91 4.81
CA ILE A 152 6.13 -21.98 3.42
C ILE A 152 5.60 -20.81 2.59
N LEU A 153 4.32 -20.44 2.76
CA LEU A 153 3.74 -19.32 2.02
C LEU A 153 4.38 -17.98 2.40
N GLN A 154 4.71 -17.79 3.69
CA GLN A 154 5.47 -16.62 4.15
C GLN A 154 6.88 -16.60 3.57
N GLU A 155 7.58 -17.73 3.54
CA GLU A 155 8.93 -17.82 2.96
C GLU A 155 8.92 -17.50 1.46
N ILE A 156 7.96 -18.06 0.70
CA ILE A 156 7.79 -17.75 -0.72
C ILE A 156 7.44 -16.27 -0.91
N GLY A 157 6.59 -15.69 -0.05
CA GLY A 157 6.30 -14.26 -0.05
C GLY A 157 7.55 -13.40 0.12
N GLN A 158 8.42 -13.76 1.07
CA GLN A 158 9.73 -13.11 1.24
C GLN A 158 10.62 -13.29 0.00
N MET A 159 10.63 -14.47 -0.63
CA MET A 159 11.37 -14.68 -1.88
C MET A 159 10.88 -13.78 -3.02
N ILE A 160 9.57 -13.54 -3.14
CA ILE A 160 9.01 -12.60 -4.13
C ILE A 160 9.51 -11.18 -3.86
N ILE A 161 9.46 -10.72 -2.60
CA ILE A 161 9.89 -9.37 -2.21
C ILE A 161 11.39 -9.18 -2.42
N ARG A 162 12.21 -10.18 -2.06
CA ARG A 162 13.65 -10.18 -2.32
C ARG A 162 13.97 -10.21 -3.81
N ALA A 163 13.24 -10.99 -4.61
CA ALA A 163 13.40 -10.99 -6.07
C ALA A 163 13.02 -9.64 -6.70
N ALA A 164 12.09 -8.91 -6.10
CA ALA A 164 11.75 -7.53 -6.48
C ALA A 164 12.76 -6.48 -5.99
N ILE A 165 13.74 -6.86 -5.16
CA ILE A 165 14.67 -5.95 -4.48
C ILE A 165 13.90 -4.80 -3.81
N SER A 166 12.79 -5.16 -3.16
CA SER A 166 11.96 -4.23 -2.38
C SER A 166 12.23 -4.42 -0.89
N ALA A 167 12.02 -3.36 -0.12
CA ALA A 167 12.32 -3.34 1.30
C ALA A 167 11.35 -4.26 2.06
N ASP A 168 11.86 -5.40 2.53
CA ASP A 168 11.10 -6.52 3.12
C ASP A 168 10.22 -6.09 4.32
N ARG A 169 10.69 -5.11 5.10
CA ARG A 169 10.09 -4.75 6.40
C ARG A 169 8.67 -4.18 6.31
N ALA A 170 8.29 -3.54 5.21
CA ALA A 170 6.96 -2.95 5.08
C ALA A 170 5.85 -3.99 4.87
N THR A 171 6.20 -5.17 4.34
CA THR A 171 5.22 -6.15 3.84
C THR A 171 5.13 -7.45 4.64
N THR A 172 6.17 -7.87 5.35
CA THR A 172 6.21 -9.22 5.98
C THR A 172 6.30 -9.23 7.50
N GLN A 173 6.65 -8.12 8.14
CA GLN A 173 6.86 -8.05 9.60
C GLN A 173 5.87 -7.16 10.36
N SER A 174 4.81 -6.65 9.71
CA SER A 174 3.86 -5.72 10.35
C SER A 174 3.02 -6.33 11.48
N SER A 175 3.09 -7.64 11.74
CA SER A 175 2.19 -8.32 12.69
C SER A 175 2.86 -9.29 13.68
N GLY A 176 4.11 -9.05 14.13
CA GLY A 176 4.61 -9.70 15.36
C GLY A 176 6.03 -10.27 15.38
N GLY A 177 6.87 -10.00 14.37
CA GLY A 177 8.27 -10.46 14.36
C GLY A 177 9.23 -9.49 15.04
N VAL A 178 10.07 -9.98 15.96
CA VAL A 178 11.17 -9.21 16.60
C VAL A 178 12.28 -8.97 15.55
N GLY A 179 12.13 -7.93 14.73
CA GLY A 179 13.14 -7.52 13.74
C GLY A 179 13.92 -6.28 14.20
N SER A 180 15.26 -6.37 14.18
CA SER A 180 16.14 -5.22 14.49
C SER A 180 15.91 -4.07 13.50
N TYR A 181 15.75 -2.85 14.02
CA TYR A 181 15.55 -1.64 13.20
C TYR A 181 16.69 -1.39 12.20
N SER A 182 17.91 -1.81 12.54
CA SER A 182 19.10 -1.70 11.67
C SER A 182 19.01 -2.52 10.38
N ILE A 183 18.32 -3.66 10.40
CA ILE A 183 18.16 -4.51 9.22
C ILE A 183 17.22 -3.84 8.21
N GLY A 184 16.19 -3.15 8.68
CA GLY A 184 15.26 -2.40 7.82
C GLY A 184 15.96 -1.29 7.03
N GLU A 185 16.94 -0.63 7.63
CA GLU A 185 17.73 0.40 6.97
C GLU A 185 18.57 -0.18 5.82
N ILE A 186 19.23 -1.33 6.04
CA ILE A 186 20.01 -2.02 5.00
C ILE A 186 19.11 -2.41 3.82
N HIS A 187 17.91 -2.95 4.07
CA HIS A 187 16.97 -3.28 3.00
C HIS A 187 16.47 -2.05 2.24
N ASN A 188 16.24 -0.93 2.94
CA ASN A 188 15.87 0.32 2.31
C ASN A 188 17.00 0.86 1.43
N GLN A 189 18.24 0.85 1.93
CA GLN A 189 19.43 1.25 1.16
C GLN A 189 19.61 0.38 -0.09
N ALA A 190 19.46 -0.94 0.03
CA ALA A 190 19.54 -1.84 -1.13
C ALA A 190 18.46 -1.53 -2.18
N SER A 191 17.22 -1.25 -1.73
CA SER A 191 16.11 -0.89 -2.62
C SER A 191 16.33 0.46 -3.30
N GLN A 192 16.84 1.46 -2.57
CA GLN A 192 17.20 2.76 -3.12
C GLN A 192 18.31 2.64 -4.15
N ASN A 193 19.38 1.90 -3.86
CA ASN A 193 20.47 1.64 -4.80
C ASN A 193 19.97 0.95 -6.07
N HIS A 194 19.06 -0.02 -5.95
CA HIS A 194 18.44 -0.69 -7.09
C HIS A 194 17.63 0.28 -7.97
N ASN A 195 16.74 1.07 -7.35
CA ASN A 195 15.96 2.09 -8.06
C ASN A 195 16.86 3.12 -8.73
N GLN A 196 17.96 3.48 -8.08
CA GLN A 196 18.93 4.43 -8.60
C GLN A 196 19.71 3.86 -9.79
N MET A 197 20.06 2.57 -9.78
CA MET A 197 20.63 1.91 -10.96
C MET A 197 19.66 1.94 -12.14
N ILE A 198 18.37 1.66 -11.92
CA ILE A 198 17.34 1.73 -12.97
C ILE A 198 17.26 3.16 -13.52
N LEU A 199 17.13 4.16 -12.64
CA LEU A 199 17.03 5.56 -13.02
C LEU A 199 18.28 6.02 -13.78
N THR A 200 19.47 5.67 -13.31
CA THR A 200 20.75 6.02 -13.98
C THR A 200 20.82 5.40 -15.37
N SER A 201 20.37 4.15 -15.53
CA SER A 201 20.28 3.50 -16.85
C SER A 201 19.34 4.28 -17.76
N TRP A 202 18.14 4.62 -17.30
CA TRP A 202 17.18 5.40 -18.09
C TRP A 202 17.73 6.76 -18.49
N MET A 203 18.36 7.46 -17.55
CA MET A 203 18.97 8.77 -17.78
C MET A 203 20.13 8.70 -18.77
N SER A 204 20.93 7.63 -18.75
CA SER A 204 21.96 7.40 -19.76
C SER A 204 21.37 7.31 -21.17
N TYR A 205 20.25 6.58 -21.33
CA TYR A 205 19.55 6.47 -22.61
C TYR A 205 18.91 7.78 -23.05
N LEU A 206 18.29 8.53 -22.13
CA LEU A 206 17.74 9.86 -22.42
C LEU A 206 18.83 10.86 -22.84
N ASN A 207 19.94 10.90 -22.12
CA ASN A 207 21.08 11.77 -22.45
C ASN A 207 21.75 11.40 -23.77
N LYS A 208 21.67 10.12 -24.17
CA LYS A 208 22.26 9.66 -25.43
C LYS A 208 21.34 9.88 -26.63
N TYR A 209 20.03 9.67 -26.49
CA TYR A 209 19.11 9.61 -27.63
C TYR A 209 17.99 10.64 -27.62
N PHE A 210 17.69 11.30 -26.50
CA PHE A 210 16.59 12.26 -26.42
C PHE A 210 17.08 13.71 -26.29
N PHE A 211 17.86 14.01 -25.24
CA PHE A 211 18.30 15.38 -24.96
C PHE A 211 19.15 16.04 -26.08
N PRO A 212 20.03 15.32 -26.80
CA PRO A 212 20.75 15.90 -27.93
C PRO A 212 19.80 16.36 -29.05
N TRP A 213 18.79 15.55 -29.38
CA TRP A 213 17.78 15.88 -30.38
C TRP A 213 16.88 17.03 -29.93
N LEU A 214 16.52 17.04 -28.64
CA LEU A 214 15.76 18.14 -28.06
C LEU A 214 16.54 19.47 -28.11
N SER A 215 17.85 19.45 -27.83
CA SER A 215 18.71 20.63 -27.97
C SER A 215 18.83 21.06 -29.42
N TYR A 216 19.08 20.11 -30.33
CA TYR A 216 19.17 20.38 -31.77
C TYR A 216 17.89 21.02 -32.32
N PHE A 217 16.72 20.51 -31.94
CA PHE A 217 15.44 21.04 -32.40
C PHE A 217 15.15 22.45 -31.90
N ASN A 218 15.45 22.76 -30.63
CA ASN A 218 15.13 24.06 -30.05
C ASN A 218 16.22 25.12 -30.23
N ARG A 219 17.49 24.72 -30.32
CA ARG A 219 18.66 25.61 -30.29
C ARG A 219 19.54 25.49 -31.55
N GLY A 220 19.21 24.59 -32.46
CA GLY A 220 19.97 24.35 -33.69
C GLY A 220 21.26 23.58 -33.47
N ALA A 221 22.07 23.45 -34.53
CA ALA A 221 23.31 22.66 -34.54
C ALA A 221 24.38 23.16 -33.55
N ASN A 222 24.35 24.45 -33.20
CA ASN A 222 25.32 25.07 -32.29
C ASN A 222 24.79 25.21 -30.85
N GLY A 223 23.63 24.63 -30.55
CA GLY A 223 23.07 24.66 -29.19
C GLY A 223 23.96 23.91 -28.19
N PRO A 224 24.11 24.41 -26.95
CA PRO A 224 24.83 23.67 -25.93
C PRO A 224 24.15 22.32 -25.66
N PRO A 225 24.90 21.24 -25.38
CA PRO A 225 24.32 19.93 -25.14
C PRO A 225 23.46 19.96 -23.88
N LEU A 226 22.17 19.62 -24.01
CA LEU A 226 21.31 19.39 -22.86
C LEU A 226 21.66 18.02 -22.26
N ARG A 227 21.82 17.98 -20.94
CA ARG A 227 22.01 16.76 -20.17
C ARG A 227 21.20 16.87 -18.90
N ALA A 228 20.55 15.78 -18.51
CA ALA A 228 19.91 15.68 -17.23
C ALA A 228 20.71 14.74 -16.35
N GLU A 229 20.93 15.16 -15.10
CA GLU A 229 21.73 14.44 -14.13
C GLU A 229 20.87 14.08 -12.93
N VAL A 230 21.18 12.94 -12.32
CA VAL A 230 20.53 12.50 -11.08
C VAL A 230 21.47 12.84 -9.95
N ALA A 231 21.15 13.89 -9.20
CA ALA A 231 21.89 14.20 -7.98
C ALA A 231 21.45 13.24 -6.87
N PHE A 232 22.42 12.56 -6.25
CA PHE A 232 22.16 11.83 -5.01
C PHE A 232 22.10 12.83 -3.87
N VAL A 233 20.98 12.88 -3.17
CA VAL A 233 20.93 13.50 -1.86
C VAL A 233 20.87 12.37 -0.86
N ASP A 234 22.00 12.08 -0.24
CA ASP A 234 22.05 11.12 0.87
C ASP A 234 21.02 11.57 1.92
N PRO A 235 20.09 10.70 2.33
CA PRO A 235 19.07 11.03 3.32
C PRO A 235 19.65 11.61 4.61
N SER A 236 20.85 11.18 5.00
CA SER A 236 21.57 11.63 6.19
C SER A 236 22.06 13.06 6.01
N TYR A 237 22.62 13.38 4.84
CA TYR A 237 23.01 14.74 4.51
C TYR A 237 21.80 15.64 4.33
N ARG A 238 20.69 15.14 3.76
CA ARG A 238 19.43 15.91 3.65
C ARG A 238 18.86 16.24 5.01
N SER A 239 18.78 15.26 5.92
CA SER A 239 18.25 15.46 7.26
C SER A 239 19.16 16.39 8.06
N LEU A 240 20.48 16.29 7.88
CA LEU A 240 21.45 17.20 8.46
C LEU A 240 21.36 18.60 7.86
N LEU A 241 21.18 18.75 6.54
CA LEU A 241 20.97 20.05 5.88
C LEU A 241 19.67 20.70 6.33
N VAL A 242 18.57 19.94 6.35
CA VAL A 242 17.26 20.42 6.81
C VAL A 242 17.31 20.73 8.30
N GLY A 243 17.99 19.92 9.10
CA GLY A 243 18.23 20.16 10.52
C GLY A 243 19.05 21.42 10.75
N MET A 244 20.17 21.59 10.03
CA MET A 244 21.00 22.78 10.06
C MET A 244 20.20 24.02 9.64
N LEU A 245 19.49 23.98 8.51
CA LEU A 245 18.65 25.07 8.03
C LEU A 245 17.53 25.41 9.03
N SER A 246 16.93 24.42 9.67
CA SER A 246 15.92 24.62 10.71
C SER A 246 16.51 25.27 11.96
N THR A 247 17.66 24.79 12.44
CA THR A 247 18.36 25.40 13.58
C THR A 247 18.88 26.79 13.27
N MET A 248 19.35 27.02 12.04
CA MET A 248 19.80 28.32 11.58
C MET A 248 18.63 29.29 11.47
N GLY A 249 17.49 28.87 10.89
CA GLY A 249 16.30 29.69 10.78
C GLY A 249 15.64 30.03 12.12
N ASN A 250 15.88 29.23 13.17
CA ASN A 250 15.28 29.40 14.49
C ASN A 250 16.20 30.07 15.52
N THR A 251 17.48 30.30 15.20
CA THR A 251 18.45 30.96 16.11
C THR A 251 18.89 32.30 15.54
N LYS A 252 18.98 33.35 16.37
CA LYS A 252 19.44 34.68 15.93
C LYS A 252 20.76 34.65 15.15
N PRO A 253 21.82 33.96 15.65
CA PRO A 253 23.09 33.86 14.91
C PRO A 253 22.95 33.13 13.56
N GLY A 254 22.07 32.13 13.48
CA GLY A 254 21.81 31.40 12.25
C GLY A 254 20.98 32.18 11.24
N GLN A 255 20.05 33.02 11.72
CA GLN A 255 19.33 33.98 10.89
C GLN A 255 20.30 35.01 10.33
N ASP A 256 21.16 35.59 11.17
CA ASP A 256 22.17 36.57 10.74
C ASP A 256 23.13 35.97 9.70
N ALA A 257 23.54 34.71 9.88
CA ALA A 257 24.34 33.98 8.89
C ALA A 257 23.58 33.73 7.57
N LEU A 258 22.30 33.34 7.64
CA LEU A 258 21.45 33.20 6.45
C LEU A 258 21.28 34.53 5.72
N TRP A 259 21.13 35.64 6.43
CA TRP A 259 21.00 36.98 5.85
C TRP A 259 22.34 37.55 5.35
N SER A 260 23.47 37.00 5.81
CA SER A 260 24.80 37.37 5.30
C SER A 260 25.17 36.68 3.98
N LEU A 261 24.42 35.67 3.56
CA LEU A 261 24.58 35.05 2.25
C LEU A 261 24.03 35.98 1.18
N ASP A 262 24.89 36.33 0.21
CA ASP A 262 24.50 37.08 -0.97
C ASP A 262 23.75 36.15 -1.94
N TYR A 263 22.43 36.07 -1.73
CA TYR A 263 21.55 35.25 -2.55
C TYR A 263 21.52 35.69 -4.01
N ASP A 264 21.75 36.97 -4.32
CA ASP A 264 21.78 37.44 -5.71
C ASP A 264 22.99 36.90 -6.45
N THR A 265 24.16 36.91 -5.79
CA THR A 265 25.36 36.29 -6.36
C THR A 265 25.21 34.77 -6.52
N LEU A 266 24.55 34.09 -5.56
CA LEU A 266 24.27 32.65 -5.66
C LEU A 266 23.26 32.31 -6.77
N LEU A 267 22.20 33.11 -6.91
CA LEU A 267 21.14 32.89 -7.91
C LEU A 267 21.63 33.23 -9.33
N SER A 268 22.46 34.26 -9.49
CA SER A 268 23.10 34.60 -10.76
C SER A 268 24.11 33.53 -11.21
N LEU A 269 24.90 32.97 -10.28
CA LEU A 269 25.75 31.81 -10.52
C LEU A 269 24.95 30.57 -10.95
N ALA A 270 23.74 30.39 -10.40
CA ALA A 270 22.82 29.32 -10.78
C ALA A 270 21.99 29.62 -12.04
N HIS A 271 22.22 30.78 -12.68
CA HIS A 271 21.45 31.27 -13.83
C HIS A 271 19.92 31.32 -13.59
N VAL A 272 19.52 31.51 -12.33
CA VAL A 272 18.13 31.81 -12.01
C VAL A 272 17.91 33.29 -12.36
N PRO A 273 16.85 33.64 -13.12
CA PRO A 273 16.56 35.04 -13.41
C PRO A 273 16.27 35.77 -12.09
N THR A 274 17.20 36.62 -11.65
CA THR A 274 16.99 37.55 -10.55
C THR A 274 16.34 38.81 -11.11
N LEU A 275 15.45 39.40 -10.31
CA LEU A 275 14.89 40.71 -10.63
C LEU A 275 15.91 41.76 -10.23
N GLU A 276 16.09 42.77 -11.06
CA GLU A 276 16.87 43.95 -10.66
C GLU A 276 16.22 44.59 -9.41
N PRO A 277 17.00 45.24 -8.52
CA PRO A 277 16.50 45.78 -7.26
C PRO A 277 15.28 46.70 -7.44
N GLU A 278 15.29 47.49 -8.52
CA GLU A 278 14.19 48.39 -8.89
C GLU A 278 12.91 47.64 -9.31
N GLU A 279 13.05 46.52 -10.01
CA GLU A 279 11.93 45.65 -10.39
C GLU A 279 11.37 44.88 -9.20
N ALA A 280 12.22 44.50 -8.25
CA ALA A 280 11.84 43.85 -7.01
C ALA A 280 11.03 44.78 -6.09
N GLU A 281 11.46 46.04 -5.92
CA GLU A 281 10.71 47.04 -5.16
C GLU A 281 9.38 47.39 -5.83
N ALA A 282 9.36 47.52 -7.16
CA ALA A 282 8.13 47.77 -7.91
C ALA A 282 7.12 46.63 -7.74
N LYS A 283 7.57 45.37 -7.80
CA LYS A 283 6.69 44.22 -7.53
C LYS A 283 6.26 44.15 -6.07
N ARG A 284 7.12 44.49 -5.12
CA ARG A 284 6.79 44.48 -3.69
C ARG A 284 5.71 45.52 -3.37
N LYS A 285 5.85 46.75 -3.89
CA LYS A 285 4.80 47.78 -3.81
C LYS A 285 3.50 47.34 -4.45
N LYS A 286 3.57 46.72 -5.63
CA LYS A 286 2.39 46.18 -6.31
C LYS A 286 1.70 45.07 -5.51
N PHE A 287 2.46 44.17 -4.87
CA PHE A 287 1.91 43.14 -4.01
C PHE A 287 1.32 43.72 -2.71
N GLU A 288 1.92 44.76 -2.14
CA GLU A 288 1.39 45.46 -0.97
C GLU A 288 0.07 46.18 -1.32
N GLU A 289 0.00 46.84 -2.48
CA GLU A 289 -1.23 47.46 -3.00
C GLU A 289 -2.32 46.40 -3.26
N GLU A 290 -2.01 45.30 -3.97
CA GLU A 290 -2.96 44.21 -4.21
C GLU A 290 -3.41 43.50 -2.92
N ALA A 291 -2.58 43.48 -1.88
CA ALA A 291 -2.92 42.92 -0.58
C ALA A 291 -3.82 43.86 0.22
N MET A 292 -3.58 45.17 0.16
CA MET A 292 -4.49 46.17 0.74
C MET A 292 -5.84 46.17 0.04
N ASP A 293 -5.87 46.13 -1.29
CA ASP A 293 -7.12 46.05 -2.06
C ASP A 293 -7.93 44.79 -1.72
N ARG A 294 -7.26 43.65 -1.55
CA ARG A 294 -7.92 42.41 -1.10
C ARG A 294 -8.43 42.49 0.33
N ALA A 295 -7.70 43.16 1.23
CA ALA A 295 -8.13 43.36 2.60
C ALA A 295 -9.34 44.31 2.67
N ASP A 296 -9.35 45.38 1.87
CA ASP A 296 -10.45 46.33 1.76
C ASP A 296 -11.68 45.70 1.11
N GLU A 297 -11.51 44.87 0.07
CA GLU A 297 -12.61 44.13 -0.54
C GLU A 297 -13.19 43.09 0.43
N ALA A 298 -12.35 42.41 1.21
CA ALA A 298 -12.78 41.49 2.26
C ALA A 298 -13.56 42.22 3.37
N MET A 299 -13.07 43.38 3.82
CA MET A 299 -13.76 44.25 4.79
C MET A 299 -15.11 44.73 4.27
N ARG A 300 -15.19 45.14 3.00
CA ARG A 300 -16.44 45.60 2.38
C ARG A 300 -17.45 44.48 2.24
N ARG A 301 -17.03 43.29 1.81
CA ARG A 301 -17.89 42.09 1.79
C ARG A 301 -18.34 41.70 3.19
N GLN A 302 -17.51 41.88 4.21
CA GLN A 302 -17.87 41.61 5.60
C GLN A 302 -18.90 42.61 6.13
N GLN A 303 -18.83 43.89 5.71
CA GLN A 303 -19.84 44.90 6.01
C GLN A 303 -21.16 44.67 5.24
N GLU A 304 -21.09 44.24 3.98
CA GLU A 304 -22.27 43.89 3.16
C GLU A 304 -22.97 42.61 3.66
N MET A 305 -22.22 41.67 4.26
CA MET A 305 -22.76 40.46 4.90
C MET A 305 -23.13 40.66 6.37
N ALA A 306 -22.85 41.83 6.96
CA ALA A 306 -23.27 42.13 8.32
C ALA A 306 -24.79 42.28 8.35
N PRO A 307 -25.53 41.49 9.15
CA PRO A 307 -26.98 41.61 9.23
C PRO A 307 -27.35 43.02 9.73
N PRO A 308 -28.45 43.62 9.23
CA PRO A 308 -28.88 44.95 9.67
C PRO A 308 -29.06 44.98 11.20
N PRO A 309 -28.80 46.13 11.85
CA PRO A 309 -28.69 46.23 13.30
C PRO A 309 -29.93 45.70 14.06
N GLU A 310 -31.11 45.76 13.46
CA GLU A 310 -32.36 45.21 14.01
C GLU A 310 -32.35 43.67 14.13
N ALA A 311 -31.69 42.96 13.21
CA ALA A 311 -31.54 41.50 13.26
C ALA A 311 -30.46 41.04 14.25
N ALA A 312 -29.47 41.91 14.54
CA ALA A 312 -28.43 41.65 15.53
C ALA A 312 -28.96 41.76 16.98
N GLU A 313 -29.90 42.67 17.25
CA GLU A 313 -30.57 42.77 18.55
C GLU A 313 -31.51 41.57 18.81
N ALA A 314 -32.24 41.11 17.79
CA ALA A 314 -33.07 39.90 17.90
C ALA A 314 -32.25 38.63 18.20
N ARG A 315 -31.05 38.49 17.61
CA ARG A 315 -30.12 37.39 17.90
C ARG A 315 -29.48 37.49 19.29
N ARG A 316 -29.20 38.69 19.79
CA ARG A 316 -28.72 38.90 21.18
C ARG A 316 -29.81 38.55 22.21
N ALA A 317 -31.08 38.80 21.91
CA ALA A 317 -32.21 38.38 22.75
C ALA A 317 -32.40 36.85 22.77
N GLN A 318 -32.24 36.17 21.62
CA GLN A 318 -32.30 34.70 21.56
C GLN A 318 -31.08 34.01 22.19
N GLY A 319 -29.89 34.58 22.07
CA GLY A 319 -28.66 34.02 22.67
C GLY A 319 -28.67 34.02 24.21
N ARG A 320 -29.35 34.98 24.84
CA ARG A 320 -29.51 35.02 26.31
C ARG A 320 -30.46 33.96 26.85
N ALA A 321 -31.40 33.44 26.05
CA ALA A 321 -32.30 32.36 26.46
C ALA A 321 -31.67 30.96 26.30
N GLY A 322 -30.74 30.78 25.35
CA GLY A 322 -30.07 29.49 25.12
C GLY A 322 -28.83 29.24 26.00
N GLY A 323 -28.20 30.28 26.53
CA GLY A 323 -27.00 30.16 27.38
C GLY A 323 -27.26 29.47 28.73
N SER A 324 -28.42 29.69 29.34
CA SER A 324 -28.72 29.16 30.68
C SER A 324 -28.88 27.63 30.72
N ASP A 325 -29.32 27.02 29.62
CA ASP A 325 -29.52 25.57 29.55
C ASP A 325 -28.22 24.82 29.22
N ILE A 326 -27.30 25.46 28.49
CA ILE A 326 -25.97 24.90 28.21
C ILE A 326 -25.08 25.01 29.45
N GLU A 327 -25.11 26.13 30.17
CA GLU A 327 -24.39 26.29 31.45
C GLU A 327 -24.92 25.33 32.54
N LYS A 328 -26.24 25.11 32.62
CA LYS A 328 -26.78 24.09 33.54
C LYS A 328 -26.31 22.68 33.19
N LYS A 329 -26.34 22.30 31.90
CA LYS A 329 -25.86 20.98 31.47
C LYS A 329 -24.36 20.79 31.69
N ALA A 330 -23.56 21.84 31.52
CA ALA A 330 -22.14 21.80 31.81
C ALA A 330 -21.87 21.62 33.31
N ASN A 331 -22.57 22.37 34.17
CA ASN A 331 -22.42 22.26 35.63
C ASN A 331 -22.90 20.90 36.18
N ASP A 332 -23.98 20.34 35.63
CA ASP A 332 -24.44 18.99 36.01
C ASP A 332 -23.47 17.90 35.55
N ALA A 333 -22.78 18.08 34.42
CA ALA A 333 -21.75 17.16 33.96
C ALA A 333 -20.51 17.20 34.87
N VAL A 334 -20.07 18.39 35.29
CA VAL A 334 -18.94 18.54 36.23
C VAL A 334 -19.24 17.88 37.57
N LYS A 335 -20.44 18.10 38.13
CA LYS A 335 -20.85 17.44 39.40
C LYS A 335 -20.89 15.91 39.32
N LYS A 336 -21.28 15.35 38.17
CA LYS A 336 -21.24 13.89 37.97
C LYS A 336 -19.82 13.33 37.92
N VAL A 337 -18.87 14.11 37.37
CA VAL A 337 -17.46 13.71 37.34
C VAL A 337 -16.84 13.79 38.72
N GLU A 338 -17.17 14.83 39.51
CA GLU A 338 -16.71 14.94 40.90
C GLU A 338 -17.25 13.82 41.79
N ALA A 339 -18.54 13.48 41.69
CA ALA A 339 -19.12 12.36 42.43
C ALA A 339 -18.49 11.00 42.07
N ALA A 340 -18.15 10.79 40.79
CA ALA A 340 -17.46 9.57 40.35
C ALA A 340 -16.00 9.51 40.81
N ALA A 341 -15.35 10.66 41.01
CA ALA A 341 -13.98 10.72 41.54
C ALA A 341 -13.93 10.43 43.05
N ASP A 342 -14.95 10.84 43.79
CA ASP A 342 -15.09 10.55 45.24
C ASP A 342 -15.39 9.06 45.49
N GLU A 343 -16.15 8.38 44.62
CA GLU A 343 -16.34 6.92 44.69
C GLU A 343 -15.08 6.11 44.35
N LEU A 344 -14.14 6.69 43.59
CA LEU A 344 -12.86 6.05 43.24
C LEU A 344 -11.78 6.23 44.31
N THR A 345 -12.01 7.10 45.30
CA THR A 345 -11.06 7.41 46.37
C THR A 345 -11.45 6.85 47.75
N GLN A 346 -12.58 6.13 47.83
CA GLN A 346 -12.92 5.22 48.95
C GLN A 346 -12.62 3.77 48.56
#